data_AF-A0A378PQW5-F1
#
_entry.id   AF-A0A378PQW5-F1
#
_cell.length_a   1.000
_cell.length_b   1.000
_cell.length_c   1.000
_cell.angle_alpha   90.00
_cell.angle_beta   90.00
_cell.angle_gamma   90.00
#
_symmetry.space_group_name_H-M   'P 1'
#
loop_
_entity.id
_entity.type
_entity.pdbx_description
1 polymer ?
#
loop_
_entity_poly.entity_id
_entity_poly.type
_entity_poly.pdbx_seq_one_letter_code
_entity_poly.pdbx_strand_id
1 'polypeptide(L)'
;MSMIECINYFIYQPSKEHPWVKNFDVVFSGQNIDTDDRTKFWKCMMGDTTLIKKPKVVEIGCTYQSDNVLISMEGQKVHISAFAEKLSEFQNQNILVDITTFDVPDLTHLLDGLFKNLLKFTVCYIEPQKYCNSSNAFSKFPHLKGAYNYALSGNGAGMDYLQYFEPKKLGSKAYFVSLGYEAFRLAGFLNSDEVENEHDKYFIIGVPPFNIGWEKRSVDVNFTLLASMEKIEQRIHPIPSDDPIQTYEHIKKKSIPWMMT
;
A
#
# COMPACT_ATOMS: atom_id res chain seq x y z
N MET A 1 -5.82 -3.73 25.12
CA MET A 1 -5.54 -2.37 24.63
C MET A 1 -4.03 -2.23 24.47
N SER A 2 -3.48 -2.54 23.30
CA SER A 2 -2.09 -2.18 22.99
C SER A 2 -2.09 -0.75 22.47
N MET A 3 -1.55 0.18 23.27
CA MET A 3 -1.25 1.54 22.84
C MET A 3 -0.22 1.46 21.71
N ILE A 4 -0.68 1.67 20.48
CA ILE A 4 0.19 1.87 19.32
C ILE A 4 0.61 3.34 19.35
N GLU A 5 1.86 3.60 19.74
CA GLU A 5 2.40 4.95 19.89
C GLU A 5 3.11 5.46 18.63
N CYS A 6 2.68 6.66 18.22
CA CYS A 6 3.28 7.63 17.31
C CYS A 6 3.53 7.19 15.85
N ILE A 7 2.43 7.14 15.10
CA ILE A 7 2.43 7.16 13.63
C ILE A 7 2.46 8.64 13.20
N ASN A 8 3.64 9.16 12.91
CA ASN A 8 3.72 10.41 12.16
C ASN A 8 3.64 10.06 10.68
N TYR A 9 2.80 10.79 9.95
CA TYR A 9 2.63 10.64 8.51
C TYR A 9 3.30 11.82 7.80
N PHE A 10 4.22 11.51 6.89
CA PHE A 10 4.92 12.51 6.09
C PHE A 10 4.60 12.32 4.62
N ILE A 11 4.02 13.35 3.99
CA ILE A 11 3.89 13.43 2.53
C ILE A 11 5.15 14.09 2.00
N TYR A 12 5.91 13.36 1.18
CA TYR A 12 7.13 13.86 0.56
C TYR A 12 6.88 14.38 -0.86
N GLN A 13 7.53 15.51 -1.19
CA GLN A 13 7.54 16.13 -2.52
C GLN A 13 8.97 16.23 -3.08
N PRO A 14 9.26 15.67 -4.27
CA PRO A 14 10.58 15.52 -4.89
C PRO A 14 11.55 16.72 -4.92
N SER A 15 11.07 17.95 -4.78
CA SER A 15 11.84 19.19 -4.99
C SER A 15 12.28 19.91 -3.71
N LYS A 16 12.02 19.35 -2.53
CA LYS A 16 12.36 19.98 -1.23
C LYS A 16 13.61 19.34 -0.61
N GLU A 17 14.24 20.00 0.35
CA GLU A 17 15.24 19.38 1.23
C GLU A 17 14.54 18.51 2.30
N HIS A 18 15.22 17.43 2.75
CA HIS A 18 14.67 16.49 3.75
C HIS A 18 15.51 16.42 5.03
N PRO A 19 15.57 17.51 5.81
CA PRO A 19 16.32 17.51 7.05
C PRO A 19 15.76 16.52 8.08
N TRP A 20 14.53 16.03 7.91
CA TRP A 20 13.90 15.05 8.78
C TRP A 20 14.47 13.63 8.62
N VAL A 21 15.06 13.29 7.46
CA VAL A 21 15.61 11.95 7.18
C VAL A 21 16.73 11.58 8.17
N LYS A 22 17.51 12.58 8.63
CA LYS A 22 18.60 12.38 9.59
C LYS A 22 18.13 11.91 10.98
N ASN A 23 16.83 12.04 11.27
CA ASN A 23 16.25 11.63 12.55
C ASN A 23 16.03 10.12 12.64
N PHE A 24 16.18 9.40 11.52
CA PHE A 24 15.97 7.96 11.44
C PHE A 24 17.30 7.22 11.43
N ASP A 25 17.28 6.01 11.99
CA ASP A 25 18.41 5.09 12.01
C ASP A 25 18.24 4.02 10.92
N VAL A 26 16.99 3.59 10.69
CA VAL A 26 16.63 2.60 9.66
C VAL A 26 15.40 3.04 8.88
N VAL A 27 15.41 2.74 7.57
CA VAL A 27 14.27 2.85 6.66
C VAL A 27 13.94 1.47 6.13
N PHE A 28 12.69 1.04 6.28
CA PHE A 28 12.15 -0.11 5.56
C PHE A 28 11.49 0.35 4.26
N SER A 29 11.89 -0.25 3.15
CA SER A 29 11.30 -0.03 1.82
C SER A 29 11.01 -1.37 1.14
N GLY A 30 10.02 -1.43 0.26
CA GLY A 30 9.70 -2.64 -0.50
C GLY A 30 10.68 -2.88 -1.66
N GLN A 31 10.95 -4.15 -1.98
CA GLN A 31 11.83 -4.57 -3.08
C GLN A 31 11.16 -4.57 -4.46
N ASN A 32 9.84 -4.72 -4.52
CA ASN A 32 9.21 -5.41 -5.65
C ASN A 32 8.43 -4.53 -6.62
N ILE A 33 8.58 -3.21 -6.59
CA ILE A 33 7.82 -2.37 -7.50
C ILE A 33 8.77 -1.42 -8.22
N ASP A 34 9.09 -1.64 -9.50
CA ASP A 34 9.67 -0.56 -10.32
C ASP A 34 8.51 0.34 -10.80
N THR A 35 7.80 0.95 -9.85
CA THR A 35 6.55 1.65 -10.13
C THR A 35 6.78 2.95 -10.89
N ASP A 36 7.83 3.69 -10.53
CA ASP A 36 8.17 5.03 -11.05
C ASP A 36 9.36 5.64 -10.27
N ASP A 37 9.37 6.94 -10.04
CA ASP A 37 10.37 7.69 -9.29
C ASP A 37 10.36 7.42 -7.78
N ARG A 38 9.29 6.84 -7.21
CA ARG A 38 9.20 6.51 -5.78
C ARG A 38 10.30 5.55 -5.33
N THR A 39 10.61 4.55 -6.15
CA THR A 39 11.57 3.49 -5.79
C THR A 39 13.02 3.91 -6.04
N LYS A 40 13.20 5.01 -6.77
CA LYS A 40 14.48 5.67 -6.97
C LYS A 40 14.78 6.67 -5.86
N PHE A 41 13.78 7.11 -5.10
CA PHE A 41 13.95 8.12 -4.06
C PHE A 41 15.06 7.78 -3.07
N TRP A 42 14.97 6.63 -2.39
CA TRP A 42 15.97 6.25 -1.40
C TRP A 42 17.34 6.02 -2.00
N LYS A 43 17.42 5.51 -3.24
CA LYS A 43 18.69 5.37 -3.98
C LYS A 43 19.33 6.74 -4.24
N CYS A 44 18.55 7.72 -4.69
CA CYS A 44 19.01 9.09 -4.90
C CYS A 44 19.42 9.76 -3.58
N MET A 45 18.60 9.65 -2.53
CA MET A 45 18.88 10.22 -1.21
C MET A 45 20.14 9.61 -0.59
N MET A 46 20.31 8.29 -0.67
CA MET A 46 21.51 7.64 -0.15
C MET A 46 22.76 7.95 -0.98
N GLY A 47 22.60 8.38 -2.24
CA GLY A 47 23.67 8.91 -3.08
C GLY A 47 24.08 10.36 -2.78
N ASP A 48 23.24 11.14 -2.10
CA ASP A 48 23.52 12.55 -1.78
C ASP A 48 24.66 12.68 -0.77
N THR A 49 25.76 13.30 -1.16
CA THR A 49 26.97 13.48 -0.33
C THR A 49 26.83 14.60 0.70
N THR A 50 25.78 15.43 0.63
CA THR A 50 25.52 16.52 1.57
C THR A 50 24.85 16.05 2.86
N LEU A 51 24.26 14.85 2.87
CA LEU A 51 23.65 14.25 4.06
C LEU A 51 24.71 13.72 5.02
N ILE A 52 24.89 14.42 6.15
CA ILE A 52 25.87 14.10 7.20
C ILE A 52 25.54 12.77 7.92
N LYS A 53 24.25 12.48 8.12
CA LYS A 53 23.77 11.21 8.69
C LYS A 53 22.75 10.58 7.73
N LYS A 54 23.00 9.33 7.37
CA LYS A 54 22.13 8.53 6.50
C LYS A 54 21.57 7.34 7.28
N PRO A 55 20.25 7.12 7.27
CA PRO A 55 19.70 5.88 7.81
C PRO A 55 20.14 4.70 6.94
N LYS A 56 20.16 3.51 7.54
CA LYS A 56 20.32 2.25 6.81
C LYS A 56 19.01 1.92 6.10
N VAL A 57 19.06 1.74 4.79
CA VAL A 57 17.88 1.31 4.01
C VAL A 57 17.85 -0.22 3.96
N VAL A 58 16.77 -0.81 4.45
CA VAL A 58 16.51 -2.24 4.48
C VAL A 58 15.36 -2.54 3.53
N GLU A 59 15.69 -3.14 2.39
CA GLU A 59 14.68 -3.54 1.41
C GLU A 59 14.05 -4.88 1.82
N ILE A 60 12.72 -4.94 1.75
CA ILE A 60 11.89 -6.10 2.10
C ILE A 60 11.07 -6.53 0.89
N GLY A 61 11.04 -7.82 0.58
CA GLY A 61 10.12 -8.37 -0.43
C GLY A 61 9.57 -9.72 0.02
N CYS A 62 8.35 -10.05 -0.36
CA CYS A 62 7.80 -11.38 -0.11
C CYS A 62 7.78 -12.22 -1.39
N THR A 63 8.06 -13.51 -1.24
CA THR A 63 7.83 -14.54 -2.25
C THR A 63 6.79 -15.51 -1.70
N TYR A 64 5.63 -15.54 -2.35
CA TYR A 64 4.52 -16.41 -1.98
C TYR A 64 4.62 -17.72 -2.77
N GLN A 65 4.98 -18.81 -2.12
CA GLN A 65 4.83 -20.17 -2.65
C GLN A 65 3.73 -20.89 -1.85
N SER A 66 3.00 -21.81 -2.49
CA SER A 66 1.76 -22.43 -1.97
C SER A 66 1.79 -22.80 -0.48
N ASP A 67 2.92 -23.33 -0.01
CA ASP A 67 3.06 -23.77 1.39
C ASP A 67 4.06 -22.94 2.20
N ASN A 68 4.83 -22.06 1.55
CA ASN A 68 5.93 -21.33 2.16
C ASN A 68 5.90 -19.85 1.73
N VAL A 69 5.65 -18.97 2.69
CA VAL A 69 5.85 -17.53 2.50
C VAL A 69 7.24 -17.18 3.02
N LEU A 70 8.10 -16.77 2.10
CA LEU A 70 9.47 -16.34 2.40
C LEU A 70 9.58 -14.84 2.24
N ILE A 71 10.18 -14.18 3.21
CA ILE A 71 10.49 -12.76 3.18
C ILE A 71 11.99 -12.60 2.89
N SER A 72 12.33 -11.91 1.81
CA SER A 72 13.67 -11.38 1.60
C SER A 72 13.84 -10.12 2.43
N MET A 73 14.89 -10.10 3.27
CA MET A 73 15.34 -8.93 4.01
C MET A 73 16.87 -8.95 4.05
N GLU A 74 17.51 -7.90 3.55
CA GLU A 74 18.97 -7.78 3.47
C GLU A 74 19.65 -8.92 2.69
N GLY A 75 19.02 -9.39 1.61
CA GLY A 75 19.52 -10.51 0.81
C GLY A 75 19.38 -11.88 1.49
N GLN A 76 18.86 -11.96 2.71
CA GLN A 76 18.50 -13.21 3.37
C GLN A 76 17.03 -13.54 3.16
N LYS A 77 16.71 -14.82 2.98
CA LYS A 77 15.32 -15.30 2.94
C LYS A 77 14.97 -15.89 4.29
N VAL A 78 13.90 -15.39 4.90
CA VAL A 78 13.41 -15.80 6.22
C VAL A 78 11.97 -16.26 6.07
N HIS A 79 11.62 -17.36 6.73
CA HIS A 79 10.22 -17.79 6.74
C HIS A 79 9.36 -16.78 7.50
N ILE A 80 8.12 -16.54 7.04
CA ILE A 80 7.23 -15.55 7.65
C ILE A 80 7.06 -15.73 9.16
N SER A 81 7.08 -16.97 9.66
CA SER A 81 6.94 -17.27 11.09
C SER A 81 8.12 -16.73 11.92
N ALA A 82 9.31 -16.64 11.35
CA ALA A 82 10.52 -16.14 12.00
C ALA A 82 10.80 -14.66 11.67
N PHE A 83 10.07 -14.08 10.72
CA PHE A 83 10.29 -12.70 10.29
C PHE A 83 10.01 -11.70 11.42
N ALA A 84 8.92 -11.90 12.18
CA ALA A 84 8.61 -11.05 13.32
C ALA A 84 9.75 -11.05 14.35
N GLU A 85 10.30 -12.21 14.70
CA GLU A 85 11.42 -12.31 15.65
C GLU A 85 12.66 -11.57 15.12
N LYS A 86 12.93 -11.66 13.81
CA LYS A 86 14.06 -10.96 13.21
C LYS A 86 13.96 -9.44 13.37
N LEU A 87 12.76 -8.86 13.31
CA LEU A 87 12.58 -7.42 13.50
C LEU A 87 12.97 -6.91 14.90
N SER A 88 13.08 -7.79 15.90
CA SER A 88 13.58 -7.42 17.23
C SER A 88 15.01 -6.86 17.21
N GLU A 89 15.80 -7.14 16.16
CA GLU A 89 17.14 -6.57 15.98
C GLU A 89 17.12 -5.03 15.82
N PHE A 90 15.97 -4.45 15.49
CA PHE A 90 15.76 -3.02 15.35
C PHE A 90 15.20 -2.35 16.62
N GLN A 91 15.19 -3.06 17.76
CA GLN A 91 14.79 -2.49 19.04
C GLN A 91 15.60 -1.22 19.37
N ASN A 92 14.92 -0.19 19.86
CA ASN A 92 15.48 1.12 20.21
C ASN A 92 16.04 1.95 19.05
N GLN A 93 15.78 1.58 17.79
CA GLN A 93 16.12 2.38 16.62
C GLN A 93 14.96 3.30 16.23
N ASN A 94 15.26 4.46 15.65
CA ASN A 94 14.25 5.32 15.04
C ASN A 94 13.92 4.78 13.65
N ILE A 95 12.80 4.06 13.55
CA ILE A 95 12.38 3.36 12.34
C ILE A 95 11.48 4.25 11.49
N LEU A 96 11.75 4.28 10.18
CA LEU A 96 10.86 4.81 9.15
C LEU A 96 10.39 3.67 8.25
N VAL A 97 9.11 3.67 7.88
CA VAL A 97 8.54 2.76 6.89
C VAL A 97 8.06 3.59 5.70
N ASP A 98 8.68 3.38 4.55
CA ASP A 98 8.23 3.95 3.29
C ASP A 98 7.17 3.07 2.65
N ILE A 99 5.91 3.39 2.94
CA ILE A 99 4.77 2.57 2.55
C ILE A 99 4.48 2.61 1.05
N THR A 100 5.10 3.51 0.30
CA THR A 100 4.84 3.68 -1.15
C THR A 100 5.54 2.68 -2.04
N THR A 101 6.51 1.97 -1.47
CA THR A 101 7.34 0.97 -2.16
C THR A 101 6.89 -0.45 -1.86
N PHE A 102 5.92 -0.63 -0.96
CA PHE A 102 5.35 -1.92 -0.61
C PHE A 102 4.03 -2.16 -1.32
N ASP A 103 3.80 -3.42 -1.67
CA ASP A 103 2.43 -3.90 -1.86
C ASP A 103 1.79 -4.26 -0.52
N VAL A 104 0.45 -4.35 -0.51
CA VAL A 104 -0.34 -4.54 0.71
C VAL A 104 0.04 -5.80 1.50
N PRO A 105 0.23 -6.98 0.89
CA PRO A 105 0.64 -8.18 1.61
C PRO A 105 1.99 -8.02 2.34
N ASP A 106 2.99 -7.48 1.64
CA ASP A 106 4.34 -7.27 2.18
C ASP A 106 4.32 -6.25 3.33
N LEU A 107 3.61 -5.14 3.15
CA LEU A 107 3.41 -4.15 4.19
C LEU A 107 2.66 -4.72 5.39
N THR A 108 1.66 -5.57 5.18
CA THR A 108 0.89 -6.21 6.25
C THR A 108 1.78 -7.11 7.10
N HIS A 109 2.69 -7.86 6.49
CA HIS A 109 3.65 -8.69 7.21
C HIS A 109 4.67 -7.87 8.01
N LEU A 110 5.18 -6.77 7.44
CA LEU A 110 6.04 -5.83 8.15
C LEU A 110 5.32 -5.22 9.35
N LEU A 111 4.12 -4.68 9.16
CA LEU A 111 3.33 -4.08 10.22
C LEU A 111 3.02 -5.08 11.33
N ASP A 112 2.61 -6.31 11.00
CA ASP A 112 2.39 -7.38 11.98
C ASP A 112 3.61 -7.63 12.86
N GLY A 113 4.79 -7.71 12.24
CA GLY A 113 6.04 -7.90 12.97
C GLY A 113 6.43 -6.68 13.82
N LEU A 114 6.30 -5.46 13.30
CA LEU A 114 6.56 -4.24 14.06
C LEU A 114 5.65 -4.11 15.29
N PHE A 115 4.35 -4.39 15.12
CA PHE A 115 3.39 -4.35 16.23
C PHE A 115 3.62 -5.45 17.26
N LYS A 116 3.91 -6.69 16.82
CA LYS A 116 4.22 -7.80 17.74
C LYS A 116 5.40 -7.51 18.65
N ASN A 117 6.42 -6.82 18.13
CA ASN A 117 7.62 -6.44 18.89
C ASN A 117 7.48 -5.09 19.61
N LEU A 118 6.32 -4.44 19.54
CA LEU A 118 6.09 -3.11 20.14
C LEU A 118 7.12 -2.06 19.69
N LEU A 119 7.54 -2.14 18.42
CA LEU A 119 8.48 -1.20 17.84
C LEU A 119 7.77 0.10 17.49
N LYS A 120 8.40 1.23 17.83
CA LYS A 120 7.92 2.56 17.42
C LYS A 120 8.46 2.86 16.02
N PHE A 121 7.57 3.29 15.12
CA PHE A 121 7.94 3.60 13.75
C PHE A 121 7.15 4.79 13.21
N THR A 122 7.77 5.52 12.31
CA THR A 122 7.13 6.56 11.50
C THR A 122 6.78 6.00 10.14
N VAL A 123 5.70 6.46 9.52
CA VAL A 123 5.37 6.12 8.13
C VAL A 123 5.62 7.34 7.25
N CYS A 124 6.23 7.13 6.09
CA CYS A 124 6.27 8.17 5.06
C CYS A 124 5.61 7.69 3.79
N TYR A 125 4.97 8.65 3.14
CA TYR A 125 4.36 8.50 1.85
C TYR A 125 5.05 9.41 0.84
N ILE A 126 5.76 8.82 -0.12
CA ILE A 126 6.45 9.53 -1.19
C ILE A 126 5.49 9.74 -2.36
N GLU A 127 5.12 11.00 -2.60
CA GLU A 127 4.29 11.35 -3.75
C GLU A 127 5.15 11.31 -5.05
N PRO A 128 4.67 10.66 -6.13
CA PRO A 128 5.33 10.73 -7.44
C PRO A 128 5.42 12.17 -7.95
N GLN A 129 6.55 12.56 -8.55
CA GLN A 129 6.79 13.91 -9.08
C GLN A 129 5.73 14.33 -10.11
N LYS A 130 5.22 13.36 -10.88
CA LYS A 130 4.18 13.61 -11.89
C LYS A 130 2.87 14.10 -11.28
N TYR A 131 2.58 13.76 -10.02
CA TYR A 131 1.35 14.16 -9.35
C TYR A 131 1.45 15.59 -8.80
N CYS A 132 2.61 15.99 -8.27
CA CYS A 132 2.87 17.37 -7.86
C CYS A 132 2.67 18.37 -9.01
N ASN A 133 3.02 17.97 -10.24
CA ASN A 133 2.90 18.80 -11.44
C ASN A 133 1.48 18.85 -12.04
N SER A 134 0.56 17.98 -11.60
CA SER A 134 -0.80 17.87 -12.16
C SER A 134 -1.74 18.99 -11.71
N SER A 135 -1.39 19.71 -10.62
CA SER A 135 -2.05 20.95 -10.21
C SER A 135 -2.02 22.04 -11.31
N ASN A 136 -1.03 21.98 -12.20
CA ASN A 136 -0.91 22.86 -13.38
C ASN A 136 -1.59 22.34 -14.65
N ALA A 137 -2.19 21.14 -14.66
CA ALA A 137 -2.89 20.64 -15.85
C ALA A 137 -4.13 21.49 -16.20
N PHE A 138 -4.76 22.11 -15.19
CA PHE A 138 -5.92 22.98 -15.37
C PHE A 138 -5.58 24.41 -15.82
N SER A 139 -4.32 24.85 -15.69
CA SER A 139 -3.91 26.18 -16.17
C SER A 139 -3.72 26.23 -17.69
N LYS A 140 -3.48 25.07 -18.34
CA LYS A 140 -3.30 24.97 -19.80
C LYS A 140 -4.61 24.84 -20.58
N PHE A 141 -5.71 24.38 -19.97
CA PHE A 141 -7.00 24.20 -20.65
C PHE A 141 -8.18 24.64 -19.77
N PRO A 142 -8.35 25.96 -19.52
CA PRO A 142 -9.40 26.50 -18.64
C PRO A 142 -10.83 26.21 -19.13
N HIS A 143 -11.02 25.91 -20.41
CA HIS A 143 -12.28 25.53 -21.04
C HIS A 143 -12.65 24.05 -20.84
N LEU A 144 -11.71 23.22 -20.36
CA LEU A 144 -11.94 21.82 -19.96
C LEU A 144 -12.15 21.69 -18.44
N LYS A 145 -12.50 22.79 -17.74
CA LYS A 145 -12.99 22.73 -16.36
C LYS A 145 -14.21 21.80 -16.29
N GLY A 146 -13.99 20.54 -15.92
CA GLY A 146 -15.01 19.49 -15.84
C GLY A 146 -14.81 18.31 -16.79
N ALA A 147 -13.94 18.40 -17.80
CA ALA A 147 -13.59 17.27 -18.64
C ALA A 147 -12.36 16.57 -18.05
N TYR A 148 -12.61 15.49 -17.31
CA TYR A 148 -11.57 14.70 -16.68
C TYR A 148 -10.74 13.98 -17.75
N ASN A 149 -9.43 14.23 -17.78
CA ASN A 149 -8.51 13.55 -18.67
C ASN A 149 -8.01 12.26 -18.00
N TYR A 150 -8.56 11.13 -18.42
CA TYR A 150 -8.19 9.79 -17.96
C TYR A 150 -6.96 9.22 -18.72
N ALA A 151 -6.23 10.01 -19.52
CA ALA A 151 -5.14 9.49 -20.36
C ALA A 151 -3.94 8.90 -19.57
N LEU A 152 -3.79 9.21 -18.28
CA LEU A 152 -2.80 8.55 -17.41
C LEU A 152 -3.18 7.09 -17.06
N SER A 153 -4.37 6.66 -17.46
CA SER A 153 -5.00 5.40 -17.08
C SER A 153 -5.25 4.47 -18.29
N GLY A 154 -4.40 4.56 -19.32
CA GLY A 154 -4.46 3.72 -20.51
C GLY A 154 -3.32 2.71 -20.66
N ASN A 155 -2.23 2.89 -19.90
CA ASN A 155 -0.94 2.22 -20.16
C ASN A 155 -0.37 1.44 -18.96
N GLY A 156 -1.19 1.04 -17.98
CA GLY A 156 -0.73 0.08 -16.97
C GLY A 156 -0.93 -1.35 -17.46
N ALA A 157 -0.06 -2.28 -17.05
CA ALA A 157 -0.31 -3.71 -17.22
C ALA A 157 -1.69 -4.04 -16.62
N GLY A 158 -2.69 -4.36 -17.46
CA GLY A 158 -4.02 -4.75 -16.99
C GLY A 158 -3.93 -6.02 -16.14
N MET A 159 -4.88 -6.27 -15.22
CA MET A 159 -4.99 -7.43 -14.30
C MET A 159 -3.76 -7.76 -13.40
N ASP A 160 -2.54 -7.44 -13.80
CA ASP A 160 -1.26 -7.79 -13.17
C ASP A 160 -0.95 -7.04 -11.86
N TYR A 161 -1.85 -6.16 -11.40
CA TYR A 161 -1.67 -5.37 -10.17
C TYR A 161 -2.64 -5.74 -9.04
N LEU A 162 -3.43 -6.79 -9.19
CA LEU A 162 -4.37 -7.20 -8.14
C LEU A 162 -3.79 -8.35 -7.35
N GLN A 163 -3.21 -8.00 -6.21
CA GLN A 163 -2.69 -8.98 -5.26
C GLN A 163 -3.84 -9.51 -4.40
N TYR A 164 -4.00 -10.83 -4.40
CA TYR A 164 -4.88 -11.51 -3.46
C TYR A 164 -4.05 -12.18 -2.37
N PHE A 165 -4.66 -12.39 -1.21
CA PHE A 165 -4.12 -13.27 -0.19
C PHE A 165 -5.25 -14.16 0.31
N GLU A 166 -4.92 -15.44 0.54
CA GLU A 166 -5.86 -16.37 1.14
C GLU A 166 -5.67 -16.35 2.67
N PRO A 167 -6.64 -15.86 3.44
CA PRO A 167 -6.59 -16.02 4.88
C PRO A 167 -6.77 -17.52 5.22
N LYS A 168 -5.64 -18.21 5.49
CA LYS A 168 -5.51 -19.66 5.80
C LYS A 168 -6.53 -20.29 6.76
N LYS A 169 -7.37 -19.52 7.45
CA LYS A 169 -8.33 -20.00 8.46
C LYS A 169 -9.80 -19.83 8.07
N LEU A 170 -10.12 -19.17 6.96
CA LEU A 170 -11.52 -18.83 6.64
C LEU A 170 -12.16 -19.74 5.60
N GLY A 171 -11.38 -20.39 4.71
CA GLY A 171 -11.97 -21.01 3.52
C GLY A 171 -12.68 -19.99 2.61
N SER A 172 -12.42 -18.69 2.82
CA SER A 172 -12.96 -17.54 2.10
C SER A 172 -11.81 -16.69 1.59
N LYS A 173 -11.94 -16.08 0.42
CA LYS A 173 -10.89 -15.22 -0.16
C LYS A 173 -11.18 -13.73 0.08
N ALA A 174 -10.15 -13.03 0.52
CA ALA A 174 -10.17 -11.58 0.64
C ALA A 174 -9.36 -10.97 -0.52
N TYR A 175 -10.04 -10.15 -1.31
CA TYR A 175 -9.46 -9.45 -2.44
C TYR A 175 -9.21 -7.99 -2.05
N PHE A 176 -7.98 -7.54 -2.22
CA PHE A 176 -7.63 -6.14 -2.09
C PHE A 176 -7.68 -5.49 -3.48
N VAL A 177 -8.49 -4.43 -3.61
CA VAL A 177 -8.73 -3.76 -4.89
C VAL A 177 -8.47 -2.27 -4.73
N SER A 178 -7.42 -1.77 -5.37
CA SER A 178 -7.16 -0.33 -5.48
C SER A 178 -7.97 0.26 -6.64
N LEU A 179 -8.94 1.14 -6.34
CA LEU A 179 -9.75 1.80 -7.36
C LEU A 179 -9.01 2.96 -8.02
N GLY A 180 -8.54 2.72 -9.24
CA GLY A 180 -8.15 3.79 -10.15
C GLY A 180 -9.34 4.38 -10.92
N TYR A 181 -9.03 5.15 -11.95
CA TYR A 181 -10.02 5.75 -12.87
C TYR A 181 -10.40 4.84 -14.04
N GLU A 182 -10.10 3.54 -13.93
CA GLU A 182 -10.23 2.57 -15.01
C GLU A 182 -11.30 1.55 -14.68
N ALA A 183 -12.57 1.90 -14.93
CA ALA A 183 -13.70 1.02 -14.61
C ALA A 183 -13.58 -0.37 -15.26
N PHE A 184 -12.99 -0.46 -16.45
CA PHE A 184 -12.79 -1.72 -17.14
C PHE A 184 -11.83 -2.68 -16.40
N ARG A 185 -10.88 -2.19 -15.59
CA ARG A 185 -9.99 -3.06 -14.79
C ARG A 185 -10.76 -3.75 -13.67
N LEU A 186 -11.60 -2.99 -12.96
CA LEU A 186 -12.48 -3.56 -11.95
C LEU A 186 -13.44 -4.56 -12.60
N ALA A 187 -14.04 -4.21 -13.73
CA ALA A 187 -14.92 -5.11 -14.46
C ALA A 187 -14.21 -6.40 -14.89
N GLY A 188 -13.02 -6.30 -15.49
CA GLY A 188 -12.24 -7.47 -15.91
C GLY A 188 -11.88 -8.37 -14.72
N PHE A 189 -11.54 -7.78 -13.59
CA PHE A 189 -11.23 -8.52 -12.38
C PHE A 189 -12.45 -9.27 -11.81
N LEU A 190 -13.59 -8.58 -11.71
CA LEU A 190 -14.83 -9.19 -11.20
C LEU A 190 -15.35 -10.33 -12.08
N ASN A 191 -15.05 -10.28 -13.39
CA ASN A 191 -15.40 -11.31 -14.38
C ASN A 191 -14.24 -12.28 -14.66
N SER A 192 -13.20 -12.30 -13.84
CA SER A 192 -12.13 -13.30 -13.98
C SER A 192 -12.61 -14.65 -13.46
N ASP A 193 -12.17 -15.75 -14.08
CA ASP A 193 -12.54 -17.12 -13.67
C ASP A 193 -12.23 -17.36 -12.18
N GLU A 194 -11.19 -16.70 -11.65
CA GLU A 194 -10.80 -16.79 -10.25
C GLU A 194 -11.85 -16.18 -9.30
N VAL A 195 -12.42 -15.04 -9.66
CA VAL A 195 -13.34 -14.26 -8.81
C VAL A 195 -14.79 -14.64 -9.07
N GLU A 196 -15.15 -14.96 -10.32
CA GLU A 196 -16.50 -15.34 -10.71
C GLU A 196 -16.94 -16.62 -10.00
N ASN A 197 -16.05 -17.61 -9.93
CA ASN A 197 -16.33 -18.92 -9.33
C ASN A 197 -16.19 -18.95 -7.79
N GLU A 198 -15.79 -17.84 -7.16
CA GLU A 198 -15.59 -17.79 -5.70
C GLU A 198 -16.90 -17.47 -4.96
N HIS A 199 -17.35 -18.41 -4.14
CA HIS A 199 -18.64 -18.31 -3.43
C HIS A 199 -18.58 -17.37 -2.21
N ASP A 200 -17.44 -17.29 -1.53
CA ASP A 200 -17.27 -16.44 -0.33
C ASP A 200 -16.12 -15.43 -0.51
N LYS A 201 -16.44 -14.36 -1.24
CA LYS A 201 -15.52 -13.27 -1.56
C LYS A 201 -15.77 -12.02 -0.72
N TYR A 202 -14.68 -11.45 -0.22
CA TYR A 202 -14.63 -10.18 0.50
C TYR A 202 -13.75 -9.19 -0.26
N PHE A 203 -14.18 -7.94 -0.37
CA PHE A 203 -13.45 -6.90 -1.07
C PHE A 203 -13.06 -5.79 -0.11
N ILE A 204 -11.75 -5.55 0.01
CA ILE A 204 -11.21 -4.34 0.61
C ILE A 204 -10.88 -3.39 -0.52
N ILE A 205 -11.52 -2.23 -0.53
CA ILE A 205 -11.46 -1.29 -1.65
C ILE A 205 -10.64 -0.07 -1.22
N GLY A 206 -9.43 0.04 -1.76
CA GLY A 206 -8.57 1.20 -1.58
C GLY A 206 -8.98 2.35 -2.51
N VAL A 207 -9.23 3.55 -1.99
CA VAL A 207 -9.46 4.76 -2.80
C VAL A 207 -8.21 5.67 -2.84
N PRO A 208 -7.92 6.32 -3.98
CA PRO A 208 -6.69 7.10 -4.11
C PRO A 208 -6.74 8.36 -3.24
N PRO A 209 -5.68 8.66 -2.47
CA PRO A 209 -5.68 9.75 -1.50
C PRO A 209 -4.79 10.95 -1.89
N PHE A 210 -4.12 10.87 -3.05
CA PHE A 210 -3.06 11.81 -3.41
C PHE A 210 -3.55 13.27 -3.55
N ASN A 211 -4.81 13.48 -3.92
CA ASN A 211 -5.36 14.80 -4.17
C ASN A 211 -6.86 14.81 -3.84
N ILE A 212 -7.31 15.90 -3.23
CA ILE A 212 -8.71 16.08 -2.85
C ILE A 212 -9.63 15.84 -4.05
N GLY A 213 -10.59 14.93 -3.87
CA GLY A 213 -11.61 14.60 -4.86
C GLY A 213 -11.20 13.50 -5.83
N TRP A 214 -10.00 12.94 -5.70
CA TRP A 214 -9.60 11.73 -6.41
C TRP A 214 -10.42 10.52 -5.93
N GLU A 215 -10.72 10.45 -4.65
CA GLU A 215 -11.58 9.42 -4.03
C GLU A 215 -12.96 9.44 -4.67
N LYS A 216 -13.57 10.64 -4.72
CA LYS A 216 -14.88 10.83 -5.36
C LYS A 216 -14.86 10.41 -6.82
N ARG A 217 -13.83 10.80 -7.58
CA ARG A 217 -13.70 10.44 -8.99
C ARG A 217 -13.57 8.93 -9.20
N SER A 218 -12.75 8.26 -8.39
CA SER A 218 -12.61 6.80 -8.45
C SER A 218 -13.93 6.10 -8.15
N VAL A 219 -14.68 6.57 -7.15
CA VAL A 219 -16.01 6.02 -6.85
C VAL A 219 -16.99 6.31 -7.99
N ASP A 220 -17.07 7.54 -8.49
CA ASP A 220 -18.00 7.95 -9.54
C ASP A 220 -17.78 7.13 -10.83
N VAL A 221 -16.52 6.94 -11.24
CA VAL A 221 -16.17 6.16 -12.44
C VAL A 221 -16.53 4.68 -12.30
N ASN A 222 -16.40 4.12 -11.09
CA ASN A 222 -16.70 2.72 -10.82
C ASN A 222 -18.13 2.51 -10.29
N PHE A 223 -18.94 3.57 -10.17
CA PHE A 223 -20.20 3.54 -9.42
C PHE A 223 -21.14 2.44 -9.91
N THR A 224 -21.34 2.28 -11.22
CA THR A 224 -22.21 1.25 -11.77
C THR A 224 -21.75 -0.17 -11.41
N LEU A 225 -20.44 -0.41 -11.35
CA LEU A 225 -19.88 -1.70 -10.96
C LEU A 225 -19.99 -1.91 -9.44
N LEU A 226 -19.69 -0.89 -8.65
CA LEU A 226 -19.84 -0.96 -7.20
C LEU A 226 -21.31 -1.15 -6.78
N ALA A 227 -22.23 -0.49 -7.47
CA ALA A 227 -23.67 -0.64 -7.28
C ALA A 227 -24.17 -2.02 -7.74
N SER A 228 -23.63 -2.60 -8.83
CA SER A 228 -24.00 -3.97 -9.21
C SER A 228 -23.49 -5.02 -8.22
N MET A 229 -22.47 -4.68 -7.43
CA MET A 229 -22.04 -5.44 -6.27
C MET A 229 -22.94 -5.22 -5.02
N GLU A 230 -24.05 -4.47 -5.07
CA GLU A 230 -24.92 -4.20 -3.90
C GLU A 230 -25.51 -5.46 -3.23
N LYS A 231 -25.64 -6.58 -3.95
CA LYS A 231 -25.98 -7.88 -3.32
C LYS A 231 -24.88 -8.38 -2.35
N ILE A 232 -23.72 -7.73 -2.35
CA ILE A 232 -22.47 -8.02 -1.63
C ILE A 232 -22.15 -6.88 -0.63
N GLU A 233 -23.06 -5.92 -0.38
CA GLU A 233 -22.83 -4.71 0.46
C GLU A 233 -22.12 -4.99 1.80
N GLN A 234 -22.39 -6.12 2.46
CA GLN A 234 -21.76 -6.47 3.73
C GLN A 234 -20.27 -6.86 3.62
N ARG A 235 -19.76 -7.06 2.41
CA ARG A 235 -18.41 -7.58 2.13
C ARG A 235 -17.54 -6.60 1.35
N ILE A 236 -18.04 -5.40 1.05
CA ILE A 236 -17.23 -4.30 0.51
C ILE A 236 -16.82 -3.38 1.65
N HIS A 237 -15.52 -3.14 1.75
CA HIS A 237 -14.95 -2.32 2.81
C HIS A 237 -14.06 -1.24 2.21
N PRO A 238 -14.60 -0.02 1.98
CA PRO A 238 -13.81 1.08 1.47
C PRO A 238 -12.84 1.58 2.54
N ILE A 239 -11.59 1.81 2.14
CA ILE A 239 -10.55 2.38 2.99
C ILE A 239 -9.68 3.36 2.17
N PRO A 240 -9.09 4.39 2.79
CA PRO A 240 -8.09 5.24 2.15
C PRO A 240 -6.85 4.41 1.81
N SER A 241 -6.37 4.48 0.56
CA SER A 241 -5.18 3.71 0.16
C SER A 241 -3.87 4.22 0.77
N ASP A 242 -3.86 5.38 1.43
CA ASP A 242 -2.71 5.94 2.16
C ASP A 242 -2.76 5.70 3.67
N ASP A 243 -3.81 5.05 4.17
CA ASP A 243 -3.88 4.67 5.59
C ASP A 243 -3.59 3.17 5.74
N PRO A 244 -2.30 2.77 5.72
CA PRO A 244 -1.91 1.38 5.84
C PRO A 244 -2.20 0.82 7.23
N ILE A 245 -2.37 1.68 8.24
CA ILE A 245 -2.68 1.28 9.61
C ILE A 245 -4.15 0.91 9.69
N GLN A 246 -5.04 1.75 9.18
CA GLN A 246 -6.46 1.42 9.06
C GLN A 246 -6.66 0.20 8.16
N THR A 247 -5.90 0.08 7.06
CA THR A 247 -5.88 -1.11 6.21
C THR A 247 -5.52 -2.36 6.99
N TYR A 248 -4.39 -2.33 7.71
CA TYR A 248 -3.91 -3.43 8.54
C TYR A 248 -4.92 -3.80 9.62
N GLU A 249 -5.43 -2.82 10.36
CA GLU A 249 -6.44 -3.02 11.40
C GLU A 249 -7.73 -3.62 10.83
N HIS A 250 -8.12 -3.20 9.62
CA HIS A 250 -9.28 -3.74 8.94
C HIS A 250 -9.06 -5.21 8.56
N ILE A 251 -7.93 -5.51 7.92
CA ILE A 251 -7.53 -6.88 7.58
C ILE A 251 -7.53 -7.74 8.86
N LYS A 252 -6.88 -7.29 9.94
CA LYS A 252 -6.85 -8.00 11.21
C LYS A 252 -8.24 -8.20 11.80
N LYS A 253 -9.03 -7.14 11.96
CA LYS A 253 -10.38 -7.23 12.56
C LYS A 253 -11.30 -8.14 11.77
N LYS A 254 -11.24 -8.14 10.43
CA LYS A 254 -12.06 -9.00 9.57
C LYS A 254 -11.51 -10.42 9.44
N SER A 255 -10.22 -10.62 9.67
CA SER A 255 -9.61 -11.95 9.79
C SER A 255 -9.85 -12.60 11.17
N ILE A 256 -10.26 -11.83 12.19
CA ILE A 256 -10.33 -12.22 13.61
C ILE A 256 -11.76 -12.29 14.25
N PRO A 257 -12.93 -11.92 13.67
CA PRO A 257 -14.15 -11.76 14.47
C PRO A 257 -14.68 -13.03 15.15
N TRP A 258 -14.19 -14.22 14.81
CA TRP A 258 -14.70 -15.49 15.32
C TRP A 258 -13.77 -16.17 16.35
N MET A 259 -12.65 -15.53 16.73
CA MET A 259 -11.70 -16.09 17.71
C MET A 259 -12.06 -15.84 19.19
N MET A 260 -13.25 -15.31 19.49
CA MET A 260 -13.78 -15.20 20.86
C MET A 260 -15.04 -16.03 21.10
N THR A 261 -15.07 -17.25 20.56
CA THR A 261 -15.89 -18.38 21.06
C THR A 261 -15.13 -19.66 20.90
#